data_AF-A0A537KPP1-F1
#
_entry.id   AF-A0A537KPP1-F1
#
_cell.length_a   1.000
_cell.length_b   1.000
_cell.length_c   1.000
_cell.angle_alpha   90.00
_cell.angle_beta   90.00
_cell.angle_gamma   90.00
#
_symmetry.space_group_name_H-M   'P 1'
#
loop_
_entity.id
_entity.type
_entity.pdbx_description
1 polymer ?
#
loop_
_entity_poly.entity_id
_entity_poly.type
_entity_poly.pdbx_seq_one_letter_code
_entity_poly.pdbx_strand_id
1 'polypeptide(L)'
;MALLKDFRIDDDLAGSQQRAIEVVVTMNDGALRWCYFMTPAALASAGDWVPGTQVRFHYGAPHMIVVSELSADIISRVLRYLDRSGDLVLCTRAVEGAG
;
A
#
# COMPACT_ATOMS: atom_id res chain seq x y z
N MET A 1 -14.89 14.18 -7.96
CA MET A 1 -14.16 15.01 -6.98
C MET A 1 -13.00 14.20 -6.45
N ALA A 2 -11.86 14.83 -6.17
CA ALA A 2 -10.76 14.16 -5.46
C ALA A 2 -11.28 13.65 -4.10
N LEU A 3 -10.89 12.44 -3.72
CA LEU A 3 -11.24 11.82 -2.44
C LEU A 3 -10.07 11.86 -1.45
N LEU A 4 -8.83 11.86 -1.96
CA LEU A 4 -7.62 11.95 -1.15
C LEU A 4 -7.51 13.34 -0.50
N LYS A 5 -7.36 13.39 0.83
CA LYS A 5 -7.03 14.60 1.58
C LYS A 5 -5.56 14.66 1.94
N ASP A 6 -5.05 13.61 2.56
CA ASP A 6 -3.67 13.50 3.05
C ASP A 6 -3.26 12.03 3.22
N PHE A 7 -2.00 11.76 3.51
CA PHE A 7 -1.51 10.42 3.87
C PHE A 7 -0.37 10.47 4.89
N ARG A 8 -0.21 9.38 5.64
CA ARG A 8 0.91 9.16 6.56
C ARG A 8 1.55 7.81 6.25
N ILE A 9 2.88 7.78 6.32
CA ILE A 9 3.64 6.54 6.25
C ILE A 9 3.89 6.09 7.68
N ASP A 10 3.47 4.89 8.01
CA ASP A 10 3.54 4.35 9.38
C ASP A 10 4.88 3.64 9.63
N ASP A 11 5.55 3.24 8.55
CA ASP A 11 6.79 2.49 8.56
C ASP A 11 8.03 3.30 8.16
N ASP A 12 9.19 2.91 8.67
CA ASP A 12 10.48 3.38 8.17
C ASP A 12 10.75 2.86 6.75
N LEU A 13 10.87 3.80 5.81
CA LEU A 13 11.19 3.54 4.40
C LEU A 13 12.53 2.85 4.19
N ALA A 14 13.47 2.94 5.12
CA ALA A 14 14.74 2.21 5.05
C ALA A 14 14.54 0.69 5.00
N GLY A 15 13.40 0.19 5.52
CA GLY A 15 13.02 -1.22 5.46
C GLY A 15 12.37 -1.67 4.13
N SER A 16 12.15 -0.77 3.17
CA SER A 16 11.34 -1.03 1.96
C SER A 16 11.85 -2.14 1.04
N GLN A 17 13.11 -2.57 1.20
CA GLN A 17 13.68 -3.69 0.45
C GLN A 17 13.42 -5.06 1.12
N GLN A 18 12.93 -5.07 2.37
CA GLN A 18 12.83 -6.26 3.21
C GLN A 18 11.39 -6.54 3.65
N ARG A 19 10.53 -5.53 3.67
CA ARG A 19 9.14 -5.61 4.15
C ARG A 19 8.24 -4.65 3.39
N ALA A 20 6.93 -4.88 3.50
CA ALA A 20 5.93 -3.93 3.07
C ALA A 20 6.03 -2.63 3.88
N ILE A 21 5.66 -1.52 3.26
CA ILE A 21 5.56 -0.21 3.90
C ILE A 21 4.09 0.18 4.00
N GLU A 22 3.60 0.29 5.22
CA GLU A 22 2.23 0.65 5.52
C GLU A 22 1.97 2.16 5.41
N VAL A 23 0.84 2.49 4.77
CA VAL A 23 0.42 3.87 4.48
C VAL A 23 -1.04 4.05 4.86
N VAL A 24 -1.29 4.97 5.78
CA VAL A 24 -2.64 5.43 6.13
C VAL A 24 -3.03 6.59 5.23
N VAL A 25 -4.22 6.51 4.65
CA VAL A 25 -4.82 7.49 3.75
C VAL A 25 -5.97 8.17 4.48
N THR A 26 -5.94 9.51 4.53
CA THR A 26 -7.06 10.32 5.03
C THR A 26 -7.91 10.76 3.86
N MET A 27 -9.19 10.43 3.90
CA MET A 27 -10.18 10.82 2.89
C MET A 27 -10.74 12.22 3.19
N ASN A 28 -11.35 12.87 2.19
CA ASN A 28 -11.90 14.22 2.33
C ASN A 28 -13.09 14.33 3.30
N ASP A 29 -13.80 13.24 3.52
CA ASP A 29 -14.85 13.11 4.55
C ASP A 29 -14.28 12.81 5.95
N GLY A 30 -12.96 12.69 6.08
CA GLY A 30 -12.28 12.36 7.33
C GLY A 30 -12.16 10.86 7.60
N ALA A 31 -12.72 9.99 6.76
CA ALA A 31 -12.52 8.55 6.90
C ALA A 31 -11.03 8.18 6.74
N LEU A 32 -10.60 7.15 7.47
CA LEU A 32 -9.27 6.59 7.34
C LEU A 32 -9.32 5.31 6.52
N ARG A 33 -8.37 5.18 5.60
CA ARG A 33 -8.12 3.97 4.82
C ARG A 33 -6.64 3.61 4.92
N TRP A 34 -6.30 2.43 4.48
CA TRP A 34 -4.95 1.88 4.58
C TRP A 34 -4.60 1.07 3.34
N CYS A 35 -3.36 1.17 2.91
CA CYS A 35 -2.74 0.34 1.89
C CYS A 35 -1.28 0.08 2.28
N TYR A 36 -0.62 -0.83 1.59
CA TYR A 36 0.80 -1.02 1.75
C TYR A 36 1.51 -1.14 0.41
N PHE A 37 2.74 -0.64 0.39
CA PHE A 37 3.61 -0.69 -0.78
C PHE A 37 4.64 -1.80 -0.64
N MET A 38 4.92 -2.51 -1.74
CA MET A 38 6.01 -3.49 -1.81
C MET A 38 6.92 -3.21 -3.01
N THR A 39 8.21 -3.37 -2.78
CA THR A 39 9.22 -3.50 -3.84
C THR A 39 9.35 -4.97 -4.28
N PRO A 40 9.93 -5.28 -5.44
CA PRO A 40 10.24 -6.66 -5.83
C PRO A 40 11.11 -7.39 -4.80
N ALA A 41 12.04 -6.69 -4.15
CA ALA A 41 12.88 -7.26 -3.10
C ALA A 41 12.06 -7.66 -1.86
N ALA A 42 11.16 -6.77 -1.40
CA ALA A 42 10.23 -7.08 -0.31
C ALA A 42 9.24 -8.20 -0.68
N LEU A 43 8.80 -8.26 -1.94
CA LEU A 43 7.92 -9.32 -2.44
C LEU A 43 8.60 -10.69 -2.36
N ALA A 44 9.91 -10.74 -2.62
CA ALA A 44 10.69 -11.97 -2.50
C ALA A 44 10.92 -12.40 -1.04
N SER A 45 10.86 -11.47 -0.08
CA SER A 45 11.10 -11.75 1.35
C SER A 45 9.83 -12.02 2.17
N ALA A 46 8.64 -11.64 1.70
CA ALA A 46 7.38 -11.77 2.44
C ALA A 46 6.28 -12.47 1.63
N GLY A 47 5.23 -12.96 2.32
CA GLY A 47 4.09 -13.66 1.73
C GLY A 47 4.09 -15.16 1.97
N ASP A 48 3.10 -15.85 1.39
CA ASP A 48 2.98 -17.30 1.51
C ASP A 48 3.90 -18.00 0.52
N TRP A 49 4.30 -19.23 0.82
CA TRP A 49 5.05 -20.06 -0.11
C TRP A 49 4.11 -20.79 -1.06
N VAL A 50 4.42 -20.78 -2.36
CA VAL A 50 3.78 -21.69 -3.30
C VAL A 50 4.26 -23.11 -2.99
N PRO A 51 3.36 -24.08 -2.70
CA PRO A 51 3.72 -25.42 -2.27
C PRO A 51 4.74 -26.09 -3.21
N GLY A 52 5.82 -26.64 -2.63
CA GLY A 52 6.87 -27.32 -3.38
C GLY A 52 7.86 -26.41 -4.10
N THR A 53 7.85 -25.10 -3.83
CA THR A 53 8.75 -24.13 -4.47
C THR A 53 9.37 -23.16 -3.45
N GLN A 54 10.31 -22.33 -3.91
CA GLN A 54 10.82 -21.16 -3.19
C GLN A 54 10.18 -19.85 -3.70
N VAL A 55 9.00 -19.92 -4.32
CA VAL A 55 8.31 -18.73 -4.81
C VAL A 55 7.34 -18.23 -3.74
N ARG A 56 7.41 -16.94 -3.43
CA ARG A 56 6.43 -16.26 -2.58
C ARG A 56 5.24 -15.80 -3.43
N PHE A 57 4.04 -15.86 -2.87
CA PHE A 57 2.85 -15.30 -3.50
C PHE A 57 2.00 -14.52 -2.50
N HIS A 58 1.25 -13.56 -3.04
CA HIS A 58 0.27 -12.73 -2.33
C HIS A 58 -1.01 -12.74 -3.14
N TYR A 59 -2.15 -12.87 -2.48
CA TYR A 59 -3.46 -12.92 -3.13
C TYR A 59 -4.52 -12.27 -2.23
N GLY A 60 -5.63 -11.82 -2.83
CA GLY A 60 -6.75 -11.27 -2.06
C GLY A 60 -6.49 -9.92 -1.38
N ALA A 61 -5.41 -9.21 -1.74
CA ALA A 61 -5.06 -7.90 -1.17
C ALA A 61 -5.15 -6.77 -2.22
N PRO A 62 -6.35 -6.24 -2.55
CA PRO A 62 -6.50 -5.09 -3.44
C PRO A 62 -5.75 -3.84 -2.96
N HIS A 63 -5.48 -3.75 -1.66
CA HIS A 63 -4.77 -2.66 -1.00
C HIS A 63 -3.24 -2.85 -0.97
N MET A 64 -2.73 -3.84 -1.70
CA MET A 64 -1.31 -4.02 -1.98
C MET A 64 -0.93 -3.29 -3.27
N ILE A 65 0.07 -2.42 -3.19
CA ILE A 65 0.59 -1.67 -4.34
C ILE A 65 2.05 -2.07 -4.57
N VAL A 66 2.38 -2.54 -5.77
CA VAL A 66 3.75 -2.93 -6.12
C VAL A 66 4.40 -1.84 -6.96
N VAL A 67 5.60 -1.42 -6.57
CA VAL A 67 6.42 -0.42 -7.29
C VAL A 67 7.84 -0.93 -7.44
N SER A 68 8.53 -0.58 -8.53
CA SER A 68 9.92 -1.01 -8.75
C SER A 68 10.90 -0.41 -7.73
N GLU A 69 10.63 0.81 -7.28
CA GLU A 69 11.39 1.55 -6.27
C GLU A 69 10.42 2.35 -5.40
N LEU A 70 10.76 2.54 -4.11
CA LEU A 70 9.87 3.17 -3.15
C LEU A 70 10.51 4.38 -2.48
N SER A 71 9.76 5.49 -2.47
CA SER A 71 10.06 6.70 -1.72
C SER A 71 8.76 7.41 -1.34
N ALA A 72 8.83 8.39 -0.45
CA ALA A 72 7.66 9.20 -0.08
C ALA A 72 7.04 9.94 -1.28
N ASP A 73 7.87 10.42 -2.23
CA ASP A 73 7.38 11.07 -3.46
C ASP A 73 6.62 10.08 -4.35
N ILE A 74 7.14 8.85 -4.49
CA ILE A 74 6.46 7.79 -5.26
C ILE A 74 5.11 7.44 -4.61
N ILE A 75 5.06 7.25 -3.29
CA ILE A 75 3.80 7.00 -2.56
C ILE A 75 2.80 8.13 -2.85
N SER A 76 3.22 9.38 -2.70
CA SER A 76 2.37 10.56 -2.96
C SER A 76 1.82 10.58 -4.39
N ARG A 77 2.67 10.32 -5.39
CA ARG A 77 2.28 10.32 -6.81
C ARG A 77 1.33 9.19 -7.14
N VAL A 78 1.56 7.99 -6.61
CA VAL A 78 0.69 6.83 -6.85
C VAL A 78 -0.67 7.04 -6.19
N LEU A 79 -0.74 7.48 -4.94
CA LEU A 79 -2.02 7.78 -4.28
C LEU A 79 -2.83 8.83 -5.04
N ARG A 80 -2.19 9.91 -5.49
CA ARG A 80 -2.84 10.94 -6.32
C ARG A 80 -3.27 10.42 -7.68
N TYR A 81 -2.53 9.47 -8.27
CA TYR A 81 -2.92 8.84 -9.52
C TYR A 81 -4.17 7.96 -9.34
N LEU A 82 -4.19 7.14 -8.29
CA LEU A 82 -5.34 6.31 -7.93
C LEU A 82 -6.59 7.16 -7.63
N ASP A 83 -6.41 8.31 -6.96
CA ASP A 83 -7.50 9.24 -6.70
C ASP A 83 -8.07 9.85 -7.99
N ARG A 84 -7.19 10.27 -8.91
CA ARG A 84 -7.61 10.84 -10.21
C ARG A 84 -8.26 9.81 -11.13
N SER A 85 -7.84 8.55 -11.07
CA SER A 85 -8.41 7.46 -11.86
C SER A 85 -9.71 6.91 -11.29
N GLY A 86 -10.02 7.20 -10.01
CA GLY A 86 -11.20 6.69 -9.31
C GLY A 86 -10.97 5.36 -8.58
N ASP A 87 -9.74 4.84 -8.59
CA ASP A 87 -9.38 3.53 -8.03
C ASP A 87 -8.93 3.60 -6.56
N LEU A 88 -8.80 4.79 -5.98
CA LEU A 88 -8.30 4.94 -4.60
C LEU A 88 -9.05 4.09 -3.58
N VAL A 89 -10.38 4.04 -3.66
CA VAL A 89 -11.22 3.24 -2.74
C VAL A 89 -11.02 1.74 -2.95
N LEU A 90 -10.85 1.30 -4.20
CA LEU A 90 -10.60 -0.10 -4.54
C LEU A 90 -9.22 -0.54 -4.03
N CYS A 91 -8.22 0.33 -4.17
CA CYS A 91 -6.83 0.07 -3.81
C CYS A 91 -6.45 0.42 -2.36
N THR A 92 -7.44 0.65 -1.51
CA THR A 92 -7.23 0.89 -0.07
C THR A 92 -8.32 0.19 0.72
N ARG A 93 -8.02 -0.27 1.93
CA ARG A 93 -8.99 -0.88 2.85
C ARG A 93 -9.44 0.15 3.89
N ALA A 94 -10.71 0.14 4.29
CA ALA A 94 -11.14 0.98 5.40
C ALA A 94 -10.36 0.60 6.68
N VAL A 95 -9.95 1.59 7.46
CA VAL A 95 -9.48 1.36 8.82
C VAL A 95 -10.73 1.25 9.69
N GLU A 96 -11.10 0.04 10.08
CA GLU A 96 -12.13 -0.13 11.10
C GLU A 96 -11.55 0.30 12.46
N GLY A 97 -12.37 1.01 13.24
CA GLY A 97 -11.92 1.60 14.50
C GLY A 97 -11.23 0.58 15.40
N ALA A 98 -10.10 0.97 15.97
CA ALA A 98 -9.61 0.39 17.20
C ALA A 98 -10.74 0.51 18.24
N GLY A 99 -11.47 -0.59 18.44
CA GLY A 99 -12.25 -0.83 19.66
C GLY A 99 -11.32 -1.37 20.74
#